data_AF-A0A535QWG3-F1
#
_entry.id   AF-A0A535QWG3-F1
#
_cell.length_a   1.000
_cell.length_b   1.000
_cell.length_c   1.000
_cell.angle_alpha   90.00
_cell.angle_beta   90.00
_cell.angle_gamma   90.00
#
_symmetry.space_group_name_H-M   'P 1'
#
loop_
_entity.id
_entity.type
_entity.pdbx_description
1 polymer ?
#
loop_
_entity_poly.entity_id
_entity_poly.type
_entity_poly.pdbx_seq_one_letter_code
_entity_poly.pdbx_strand_id
1 'polypeptide(L)'
;MPVQRGFFDSIGNFFKGAAKAVGSAVSGVARGIGKFAHTVGSAVAGAARWVYARLGDAGEWLLNLFRDLPGRLLRFGKAIADGLIGLVTFIPEAIGALIHGGIAGFASWIWAKAKSGAAWVGTLISRVFDLVGGPELVEFVLHVVSNATPLSGTERAAAQSVLGANALRWDEVRIDEGGVLGLVFKLNQGRAFTTFHSINMTATDRADLSIVVHELTHVDQYEHAGSVYIGQALGDQIAEGAHAYDYGGPSGLSADRAAGKHYADYGRERQAQIAQDYYRDITAGTPTTDYDPYIAELRKGEL
;
A
#
# COMPACT_ATOMS: atom_id res chain seq x y z
N MET A 1 16.79 -37.17 4.00
CA MET A 1 16.28 -35.99 3.25
C MET A 1 14.76 -36.09 3.00
N PRO A 2 13.88 -35.89 4.01
CA PRO A 2 12.42 -35.89 3.82
C PRO A 2 11.78 -34.48 3.88
N VAL A 3 12.50 -33.48 4.41
CA VAL A 3 11.96 -32.14 4.73
C VAL A 3 11.63 -31.32 3.48
N GLN A 4 12.37 -31.49 2.38
CA GLN A 4 12.12 -30.76 1.13
C GLN A 4 10.82 -31.19 0.43
N ARG A 5 10.42 -32.48 0.46
CA ARG A 5 9.18 -32.93 -0.20
C ARG A 5 7.93 -32.38 0.49
N GLY A 6 7.89 -32.41 1.82
CA GLY A 6 6.76 -31.87 2.59
C GLY A 6 6.52 -30.38 2.39
N PHE A 7 7.59 -29.60 2.18
CA PHE A 7 7.49 -28.17 1.86
C PHE A 7 6.84 -27.93 0.49
N PHE A 8 7.30 -28.62 -0.57
CA PHE A 8 6.73 -28.48 -1.91
C PHE A 8 5.30 -29.04 -2.01
N ASP A 9 4.96 -30.09 -1.27
CA ASP A 9 3.60 -30.63 -1.19
C ASP A 9 2.66 -29.68 -0.43
N SER A 10 3.15 -29.04 0.64
CA SER A 10 2.40 -28.02 1.37
C SER A 10 2.15 -26.77 0.51
N ILE A 11 3.12 -26.37 -0.30
CA ILE A 11 2.97 -25.30 -1.30
C ILE A 11 1.94 -25.71 -2.37
N GLY A 12 2.04 -26.93 -2.91
CA GLY A 12 1.09 -27.43 -3.90
C GLY A 12 -0.34 -27.51 -3.38
N ASN A 13 -0.52 -27.93 -2.12
CA ASN A 13 -1.83 -27.96 -1.47
C ASN A 13 -2.36 -26.57 -1.13
N PHE A 14 -1.49 -25.64 -0.75
CA PHE A 14 -1.85 -24.23 -0.60
C PHE A 14 -2.35 -23.63 -1.91
N PHE A 15 -1.65 -23.86 -3.03
CA PHE A 15 -2.09 -23.40 -4.36
C PHE A 15 -3.42 -24.01 -4.80
N LYS A 16 -3.65 -25.30 -4.51
CA LYS A 16 -4.95 -25.94 -4.77
C LYS A 16 -6.07 -25.34 -3.90
N GLY A 17 -5.78 -25.05 -2.64
CA GLY A 17 -6.70 -24.37 -1.72
C GLY A 17 -7.05 -22.96 -2.19
N ALA A 18 -6.04 -22.18 -2.58
CA ALA A 18 -6.19 -20.86 -3.15
C ALA A 18 -7.01 -20.90 -4.46
N ALA A 19 -6.66 -21.78 -5.41
CA ALA A 19 -7.41 -21.95 -6.65
C ALA A 19 -8.88 -22.34 -6.43
N LYS A 20 -9.17 -23.16 -5.40
CA LYS A 20 -10.54 -23.53 -5.02
C LYS A 20 -11.30 -22.37 -4.37
N ALA A 21 -10.64 -21.59 -3.51
CA ALA A 21 -11.23 -20.39 -2.91
C ALA A 21 -11.54 -19.35 -4.00
N VAL A 22 -10.60 -19.13 -4.92
CA VAL A 22 -10.74 -18.30 -6.13
C VAL A 22 -11.93 -18.79 -6.98
N GLY A 23 -11.99 -20.07 -7.32
CA GLY A 23 -13.11 -20.62 -8.09
C GLY A 23 -14.47 -20.48 -7.40
N SER A 24 -14.49 -20.57 -6.06
CA SER A 24 -15.70 -20.37 -5.26
C SER A 24 -16.13 -18.90 -5.22
N ALA A 25 -15.17 -17.97 -5.11
CA ALA A 25 -15.41 -16.53 -5.17
C ALA A 25 -15.92 -16.10 -6.55
N VAL A 26 -15.26 -16.54 -7.63
CA VAL A 26 -15.69 -16.30 -9.02
C VAL A 26 -17.10 -16.86 -9.25
N SER A 27 -17.39 -18.07 -8.78
CA SER A 27 -18.74 -18.66 -8.88
C SER A 27 -19.77 -17.90 -8.02
N GLY A 28 -19.37 -17.36 -6.88
CA GLY A 28 -20.20 -16.50 -6.03
C GLY A 28 -20.56 -15.20 -6.73
N VAL A 29 -19.57 -14.52 -7.31
CA VAL A 29 -19.73 -13.29 -8.09
C VAL A 29 -20.59 -13.54 -9.34
N ALA A 30 -20.31 -14.60 -10.10
CA ALA A 30 -21.11 -14.97 -11.27
C ALA A 30 -22.58 -15.24 -10.92
N ARG A 31 -22.85 -15.88 -9.76
CA ARG A 31 -24.22 -16.10 -9.25
C ARG A 31 -24.87 -14.80 -8.78
N GLY A 32 -24.11 -13.90 -8.13
CA GLY A 32 -24.58 -12.58 -7.73
C GLY A 32 -24.96 -11.71 -8.94
N ILE A 33 -24.10 -11.68 -9.96
CA ILE A 33 -24.33 -11.02 -11.25
C ILE A 33 -25.55 -11.64 -11.95
N GLY A 34 -25.67 -12.98 -11.99
CA GLY A 34 -26.82 -13.66 -12.57
C GLY A 34 -28.14 -13.27 -11.90
N LYS A 35 -28.16 -13.12 -10.57
CA LYS A 35 -29.35 -12.66 -9.82
C LYS A 35 -29.66 -11.19 -10.08
N PHE A 36 -28.65 -10.33 -10.12
CA PHE A 36 -28.82 -8.90 -10.38
C PHE A 36 -29.27 -8.64 -11.83
N ALA A 37 -28.67 -9.31 -12.82
CA ALA A 37 -29.06 -9.24 -14.23
C ALA A 37 -30.48 -9.75 -14.47
N HIS A 38 -30.92 -10.76 -13.73
CA HIS A 38 -32.32 -11.23 -13.76
C HIS A 38 -33.29 -10.24 -13.10
N THR A 39 -32.81 -9.38 -12.19
CA THR A 39 -33.64 -8.38 -11.49
C THR A 39 -33.74 -7.06 -12.26
N VAL A 40 -32.74 -6.71 -13.08
CA VAL A 40 -32.64 -5.42 -13.81
C VAL A 40 -32.96 -5.59 -15.31
N GLY A 41 -33.99 -6.37 -15.63
CA GLY A 41 -34.34 -6.82 -16.98
C GLY A 41 -34.73 -5.77 -18.04
N SER A 42 -34.27 -4.51 -18.00
CA SER A 42 -34.54 -3.53 -19.10
C SER A 42 -33.68 -2.26 -19.14
N ALA A 43 -32.45 -2.24 -18.59
CA ALA A 43 -31.52 -1.09 -18.73
C ALA A 43 -30.29 -1.45 -19.59
N VAL A 44 -30.52 -1.69 -20.88
CA VAL A 44 -29.71 -2.60 -21.72
C VAL A 44 -28.33 -2.09 -22.17
N ALA A 45 -27.98 -0.81 -22.01
CA ALA A 45 -26.62 -0.33 -22.38
C ALA A 45 -25.72 0.02 -21.19
N GLY A 46 -26.30 0.49 -20.08
CA GLY A 46 -25.55 0.86 -18.86
C GLY A 46 -25.16 -0.36 -18.04
N ALA A 47 -26.11 -1.28 -17.83
CA ALA A 47 -25.87 -2.51 -17.09
C ALA A 47 -24.88 -3.42 -17.83
N ALA A 48 -24.97 -3.53 -19.15
CA ALA A 48 -24.03 -4.33 -19.95
C ALA A 48 -22.60 -3.77 -19.90
N ARG A 49 -22.43 -2.44 -20.02
CA ARG A 49 -21.13 -1.78 -19.87
C ARG A 49 -20.55 -1.94 -18.48
N TRP A 50 -21.39 -1.80 -17.45
CA TRP A 50 -21.00 -2.03 -16.06
C TRP A 50 -20.57 -3.48 -15.82
N VAL A 51 -21.34 -4.47 -16.28
CA VAL A 51 -20.99 -5.90 -16.16
C VAL A 51 -19.67 -6.19 -16.89
N TYR A 52 -19.50 -5.66 -18.10
CA TYR A 52 -18.26 -5.85 -18.86
C TYR A 52 -17.04 -5.24 -18.15
N ALA A 53 -17.18 -4.03 -17.60
CA ALA A 53 -16.13 -3.41 -16.79
C ALA A 53 -15.77 -4.27 -15.58
N ARG A 54 -16.77 -4.79 -14.85
CA ARG A 54 -16.53 -5.67 -13.69
C ARG A 54 -15.92 -7.02 -14.05
N LEU A 55 -16.25 -7.58 -15.21
CA LEU A 55 -15.58 -8.78 -15.73
C LEU A 55 -14.13 -8.50 -16.12
N GLY A 56 -13.86 -7.29 -16.65
CA GLY A 56 -12.51 -6.77 -16.85
C GLY A 56 -11.74 -6.68 -15.54
N ASP A 57 -12.29 -6.02 -14.53
CA ASP A 57 -11.71 -5.88 -13.20
C ASP A 57 -11.43 -7.25 -12.55
N ALA A 58 -12.33 -8.22 -12.71
CA ALA A 58 -12.13 -9.59 -12.23
C ALA A 58 -11.05 -10.37 -13.02
N GLY A 59 -10.87 -10.07 -14.31
CA GLY A 59 -9.79 -10.61 -15.13
C GLY A 59 -8.44 -10.01 -14.73
N GLU A 60 -8.39 -8.69 -14.54
CA GLU A 60 -7.23 -7.95 -14.04
C GLU A 60 -6.83 -8.43 -12.65
N TRP A 61 -7.79 -8.66 -11.76
CA TRP A 61 -7.60 -9.31 -10.46
C TRP A 61 -6.87 -10.65 -10.57
N LEU A 62 -7.34 -11.56 -11.44
CA LEU A 62 -6.68 -12.86 -11.66
C LEU A 62 -5.27 -12.68 -12.20
N LEU A 63 -5.07 -11.76 -13.15
CA LEU A 63 -3.76 -11.50 -13.74
C LEU A 63 -2.78 -10.96 -12.69
N ASN A 64 -3.21 -10.00 -11.87
CA ASN A 64 -2.42 -9.39 -10.80
C ASN A 64 -2.02 -10.43 -9.75
N LEU A 65 -2.95 -11.31 -9.38
CA LEU A 65 -2.67 -12.40 -8.44
C LEU A 65 -1.52 -13.27 -8.91
N PHE A 66 -1.48 -13.67 -10.19
CA PHE A 66 -0.40 -14.50 -10.74
C PHE A 66 0.87 -13.71 -11.03
N ARG A 67 0.76 -12.48 -11.55
CA ARG A 67 1.89 -11.61 -11.89
C ARG A 67 2.70 -11.25 -10.64
N ASP A 68 2.01 -10.91 -9.55
CA ASP A 68 2.64 -10.40 -8.34
C ASP A 68 3.03 -11.53 -7.36
N LEU A 69 2.54 -12.76 -7.60
CA LEU A 69 2.81 -13.92 -6.76
C LEU A 69 4.30 -14.14 -6.44
N PRO A 70 5.24 -14.07 -7.40
CA PRO A 70 6.67 -14.23 -7.10
C PRO A 70 7.16 -13.19 -6.09
N GLY A 71 6.82 -11.92 -6.28
CA GLY A 71 7.17 -10.84 -5.36
C GLY A 71 6.54 -11.02 -3.97
N ARG A 72 5.27 -11.44 -3.92
CA ARG A 72 4.55 -11.74 -2.67
C ARG A 72 5.20 -12.89 -1.90
N LEU A 73 5.58 -13.96 -2.59
CA LEU A 73 6.29 -15.10 -1.99
C LEU A 73 7.65 -14.70 -1.44
N LEU A 74 8.41 -13.87 -2.17
CA LEU A 74 9.70 -13.35 -1.71
C LEU A 74 9.54 -12.50 -0.44
N ARG A 75 8.58 -11.56 -0.43
CA ARG A 75 8.31 -10.71 0.75
C ARG A 75 7.80 -11.52 1.95
N PHE A 76 6.94 -12.51 1.71
CA PHE A 76 6.48 -13.43 2.75
C PHE A 76 7.65 -14.25 3.32
N GLY A 77 8.47 -14.85 2.44
CA GLY A 77 9.67 -15.59 2.85
C GLY A 77 10.65 -14.75 3.66
N LYS A 78 10.87 -13.49 3.25
CA LYS A 78 11.69 -12.53 4.00
C LYS A 78 11.09 -12.27 5.39
N ALA A 79 9.78 -12.04 5.50
CA ALA A 79 9.13 -11.82 6.80
C ALA A 79 9.31 -13.03 7.74
N ILE A 80 9.22 -14.26 7.22
CA ILE A 80 9.53 -15.47 8.01
C ILE A 80 11.00 -15.49 8.45
N ALA A 81 11.93 -15.21 7.53
CA ALA A 81 13.36 -15.17 7.83
C ALA A 81 13.69 -14.11 8.90
N ASP A 82 13.15 -12.90 8.79
CA ASP A 82 13.33 -11.82 9.77
C ASP A 82 12.83 -12.25 11.17
N GLY A 83 11.70 -12.97 11.23
CA GLY A 83 11.17 -13.52 12.48
C GLY A 83 12.08 -14.58 13.09
N LEU A 84 12.62 -15.49 12.28
CA LEU A 84 13.59 -16.50 12.73
C LEU A 84 14.88 -15.87 13.23
N ILE A 85 15.41 -14.85 12.53
CA ILE A 85 16.57 -14.08 12.98
C ILE A 85 16.27 -13.43 14.33
N GLY A 86 15.11 -12.79 14.48
CA GLY A 86 14.70 -12.18 15.75
C GLY A 86 14.64 -13.15 16.92
N LEU A 87 14.24 -14.41 16.68
CA LEU A 87 14.27 -15.47 17.70
C LEU A 87 15.70 -15.89 18.06
N VAL A 88 16.57 -16.04 17.06
CA VAL A 88 17.98 -16.43 17.28
C VAL A 88 18.76 -15.34 18.02
N THR A 89 18.52 -14.07 17.70
CA THR A 89 19.23 -12.95 18.35
C THR A 89 18.63 -12.55 19.69
N PHE A 90 17.46 -13.06 20.07
CA PHE A 90 16.76 -12.67 21.29
C PHE A 90 17.61 -12.86 22.56
N ILE A 91 18.20 -14.05 22.77
CA ILE A 91 18.98 -14.36 23.98
C ILE A 91 20.29 -13.55 24.03
N PRO A 92 21.12 -13.51 22.97
CA PRO A 92 22.33 -12.69 22.97
C PRO A 92 22.06 -11.20 23.24
N GLU A 93 21.01 -10.63 22.64
CA GLU A 93 20.65 -9.23 22.86
C GLU A 93 20.11 -8.99 24.27
N ALA A 94 19.33 -9.92 24.84
CA ALA A 94 18.85 -9.85 26.21
C ALA A 94 20.01 -9.74 27.22
N ILE A 95 21.03 -10.60 27.03
CA ILE A 95 22.25 -10.61 27.86
C ILE A 95 22.99 -9.28 27.67
N GLY A 96 23.15 -8.82 26.43
CA GLY A 96 23.79 -7.54 26.12
C GLY A 96 23.10 -6.36 26.81
N ALA A 97 21.77 -6.28 26.75
CA ALA A 97 20.99 -5.22 27.38
C ALA A 97 21.14 -5.21 28.92
N LEU A 98 21.17 -6.40 29.53
CA LEU A 98 21.38 -6.55 30.98
C LEU A 98 22.80 -6.14 31.39
N ILE A 99 23.83 -6.53 30.62
CA ILE A 99 25.23 -6.19 30.92
C ILE A 99 25.46 -4.68 30.85
N HIS A 100 24.98 -4.00 29.81
CA HIS A 100 25.30 -2.58 29.57
C HIS A 100 24.37 -1.62 30.31
N GLY A 101 23.11 -2.00 30.56
CA GLY A 101 22.11 -1.11 31.14
C GLY A 101 21.46 -1.64 32.43
N GLY A 102 21.90 -2.78 32.95
CA GLY A 102 21.30 -3.42 34.12
C GLY A 102 19.81 -3.73 33.93
N ILE A 103 19.05 -3.74 35.02
CA ILE A 103 17.62 -4.06 35.00
C ILE A 103 16.82 -3.04 34.18
N ALA A 104 17.19 -1.75 34.24
CA ALA A 104 16.51 -0.69 33.49
C ALA A 104 16.75 -0.82 31.97
N GLY A 105 17.99 -1.10 31.56
CA GLY A 105 18.33 -1.37 30.16
C GLY A 105 17.62 -2.63 29.63
N PHE A 106 17.56 -3.69 30.43
CA PHE A 106 16.81 -4.89 30.10
C PHE A 106 15.30 -4.62 29.94
N ALA A 107 14.69 -3.84 30.84
CA ALA A 107 13.28 -3.47 30.73
C ALA A 107 12.97 -2.64 29.47
N SER A 108 13.84 -1.67 29.14
CA SER A 108 13.74 -0.89 27.91
C SER A 108 13.87 -1.78 26.66
N TRP A 109 14.82 -2.71 26.68
CA TRP A 109 15.01 -3.68 25.59
C TRP A 109 13.81 -4.62 25.43
N ILE A 110 13.22 -5.14 26.52
CA ILE A 110 11.99 -5.95 26.47
C ILE A 110 10.86 -5.15 25.83
N TRP A 111 10.68 -3.88 26.22
CA TRP A 111 9.65 -3.03 25.64
C TRP A 111 9.87 -2.78 24.15
N ALA A 112 11.13 -2.52 23.74
CA ALA A 112 11.50 -2.39 22.34
C ALA A 112 11.21 -3.68 21.56
N LYS A 113 11.58 -4.85 22.09
CA LYS A 113 11.29 -6.15 21.48
C LYS A 113 9.81 -6.45 21.38
N ALA A 114 9.02 -6.09 22.39
CA ALA A 114 7.57 -6.24 22.33
C ALA A 114 6.97 -5.41 21.18
N LYS A 115 7.40 -4.15 21.02
CA LYS A 115 6.98 -3.29 19.90
C LYS A 115 7.42 -3.84 18.55
N SER A 116 8.69 -4.25 18.42
CA SER A 116 9.20 -4.86 17.18
C SER A 116 8.47 -6.17 16.84
N GLY A 117 8.16 -6.99 17.84
CA GLY A 117 7.39 -8.22 17.67
C GLY A 117 5.97 -7.96 17.19
N ALA A 118 5.28 -6.98 17.77
CA ALA A 118 3.95 -6.56 17.33
C ALA A 118 3.97 -6.04 15.87
N ALA A 119 4.95 -5.20 15.53
CA ALA A 119 5.13 -4.70 14.16
C ALA A 119 5.43 -5.83 13.16
N TRP A 120 6.25 -6.81 13.56
CA TRP A 120 6.53 -7.99 12.74
C TRP A 120 5.28 -8.87 12.55
N VAL A 121 4.47 -9.08 13.59
CA VAL A 121 3.18 -9.81 13.47
C VAL A 121 2.25 -9.09 12.50
N GLY A 122 2.12 -7.76 12.61
CA GLY A 122 1.35 -6.96 11.67
C GLY A 122 1.84 -7.13 10.23
N THR A 123 3.16 -7.07 10.03
CA THR A 123 3.81 -7.33 8.73
C THR A 123 3.45 -8.71 8.20
N LEU A 124 3.55 -9.75 9.02
CA LEU A 124 3.24 -11.12 8.63
C LEU A 124 1.77 -11.28 8.21
N ILE A 125 0.84 -10.70 8.97
CA ILE A 125 -0.59 -10.72 8.63
C ILE A 125 -0.83 -10.06 7.27
N SER A 126 -0.25 -8.88 7.03
CA SER A 126 -0.31 -8.20 5.73
C SER A 126 0.31 -9.04 4.61
N ARG A 127 1.43 -9.75 4.85
CA ARG A 127 2.03 -10.64 3.83
C ARG A 127 1.15 -11.83 3.48
N VAL A 128 0.47 -12.41 4.46
CA VAL A 128 -0.52 -13.48 4.21
C VAL A 128 -1.71 -12.92 3.43
N PHE A 129 -2.20 -11.74 3.81
CA PHE A 129 -3.29 -11.05 3.11
C PHE A 129 -2.93 -10.75 1.64
N ASP A 130 -1.75 -10.22 1.37
CA ASP A 130 -1.23 -10.03 0.01
C ASP A 130 -1.20 -11.37 -0.76
N LEU A 131 -0.65 -12.42 -0.15
CA LEU A 131 -0.45 -13.71 -0.81
C LEU A 131 -1.75 -14.38 -1.26
N VAL A 132 -2.85 -14.17 -0.52
CA VAL A 132 -4.16 -14.74 -0.84
C VAL A 132 -4.99 -13.87 -1.80
N GLY A 133 -4.43 -12.76 -2.31
CA GLY A 133 -5.15 -11.83 -3.20
C GLY A 133 -6.14 -10.94 -2.46
N GLY A 134 -5.88 -10.68 -1.18
CA GLY A 134 -6.70 -9.84 -0.32
C GLY A 134 -6.89 -8.42 -0.84
N PRO A 135 -5.81 -7.70 -1.23
CA PRO A 135 -5.92 -6.35 -1.77
C PRO A 135 -6.89 -6.26 -2.94
N GLU A 136 -6.72 -7.12 -3.92
CA GLU A 136 -7.50 -7.04 -5.15
C GLU A 136 -8.96 -7.47 -4.92
N LEU A 137 -9.23 -8.35 -3.95
CA LEU A 137 -10.60 -8.66 -3.53
C LEU A 137 -11.28 -7.42 -2.91
N VAL A 138 -10.55 -6.67 -2.08
CA VAL A 138 -11.07 -5.43 -1.49
C VAL A 138 -11.32 -4.40 -2.59
N GLU A 139 -10.39 -4.19 -3.51
CA GLU A 139 -10.55 -3.27 -4.65
C GLU A 139 -11.76 -3.64 -5.51
N PHE A 140 -11.91 -4.92 -5.83
CA PHE A 140 -13.09 -5.40 -6.57
C PHE A 140 -14.39 -5.02 -5.85
N VAL A 141 -14.47 -5.25 -4.54
CA VAL A 141 -15.66 -4.88 -3.75
C VAL A 141 -15.86 -3.37 -3.74
N LEU A 142 -14.80 -2.58 -3.52
CA LEU A 142 -14.87 -1.12 -3.52
C LEU A 142 -15.37 -0.60 -4.86
N HIS A 143 -14.78 -1.05 -5.96
CA HIS A 143 -15.18 -0.64 -7.31
C HIS A 143 -16.61 -1.03 -7.61
N VAL A 144 -17.08 -2.21 -7.18
CA VAL A 144 -18.49 -2.63 -7.34
C VAL A 144 -19.46 -1.66 -6.67
N VAL A 145 -19.12 -1.14 -5.49
CA VAL A 145 -20.01 -0.28 -4.69
C VAL A 145 -19.77 1.22 -4.89
N SER A 146 -18.83 1.59 -5.77
CA SER A 146 -18.49 2.99 -6.01
C SER A 146 -18.41 3.38 -7.49
N ASN A 147 -18.32 4.69 -7.73
CA ASN A 147 -18.16 5.27 -9.06
C ASN A 147 -16.68 5.57 -9.34
N ALA A 148 -15.81 4.58 -9.10
CA ALA A 148 -14.39 4.72 -9.34
C ALA A 148 -14.11 4.96 -10.84
N THR A 149 -13.31 5.98 -11.14
CA THR A 149 -12.94 6.40 -12.51
C THR A 149 -11.44 6.29 -12.74
N PRO A 150 -10.96 6.09 -13.98
CA PRO A 150 -9.53 6.16 -14.29
C PRO A 150 -8.94 7.55 -14.03
N LEU A 151 -7.61 7.62 -13.93
CA LEU A 151 -6.87 8.88 -13.90
C LEU A 151 -7.10 9.69 -15.19
N SER A 152 -7.30 10.99 -15.05
CA SER A 152 -7.26 11.92 -16.17
C SER A 152 -5.83 12.08 -16.71
N GLY A 153 -5.70 12.55 -17.95
CA GLY A 153 -4.37 12.82 -18.53
C GLY A 153 -3.57 13.84 -17.71
N THR A 154 -4.25 14.83 -17.13
CA THR A 154 -3.63 15.86 -16.28
C THR A 154 -3.16 15.28 -14.94
N GLU A 155 -4.00 14.46 -14.28
CA GLU A 155 -3.65 13.77 -13.03
C GLU A 155 -2.43 12.86 -13.23
N ARG A 156 -2.45 12.06 -14.30
CA ARG A 156 -1.33 11.18 -14.67
C ARG A 156 -0.06 11.97 -14.95
N ALA A 157 -0.14 13.05 -15.74
CA ALA A 157 1.02 13.88 -16.07
C ALA A 157 1.64 14.54 -14.82
N ALA A 158 0.81 15.04 -13.91
CA ALA A 158 1.26 15.63 -12.64
C ALA A 158 2.06 14.61 -11.83
N ALA A 159 1.51 13.41 -11.61
CA ALA A 159 2.20 12.36 -10.86
C ALA A 159 3.44 11.83 -11.57
N GLN A 160 3.41 11.63 -12.89
CA GLN A 160 4.57 11.21 -13.66
C GLN A 160 5.71 12.22 -13.62
N SER A 161 5.42 13.52 -13.43
CA SER A 161 6.46 14.54 -13.27
C SER A 161 7.26 14.37 -11.97
N VAL A 162 6.69 13.73 -10.95
CA VAL A 162 7.35 13.46 -9.66
C VAL A 162 7.84 12.02 -9.58
N LEU A 163 6.94 11.06 -9.68
CA LEU A 163 7.20 9.63 -9.52
C LEU A 163 7.96 9.02 -10.71
N GLY A 164 7.86 9.63 -11.88
CA GLY A 164 8.41 9.10 -13.12
C GLY A 164 7.40 8.26 -13.92
N ALA A 165 7.63 8.13 -15.23
CA ALA A 165 6.66 7.54 -16.15
C ALA A 165 6.34 6.05 -15.90
N ASN A 166 7.24 5.32 -15.23
CA ASN A 166 7.14 3.88 -15.01
C ASN A 166 6.94 3.50 -13.53
N ALA A 167 6.67 4.47 -12.65
CA ALA A 167 6.53 4.20 -11.22
C ALA A 167 5.31 3.32 -10.91
N LEU A 168 4.18 3.63 -11.54
CA LEU A 168 2.90 2.97 -11.28
C LEU A 168 2.39 2.22 -12.49
N ARG A 169 1.52 1.25 -12.23
CA ARG A 169 0.61 0.72 -13.24
C ARG A 169 -0.57 1.66 -13.38
N TRP A 170 -0.32 2.79 -14.05
CA TRP A 170 -1.25 3.91 -14.19
C TRP A 170 -2.66 3.52 -14.64
N ASP A 171 -2.77 2.48 -15.47
CA ASP A 171 -4.04 2.05 -16.04
C ASP A 171 -4.86 1.18 -15.07
N GLU A 172 -4.28 0.72 -13.96
CA GLU A 172 -4.96 0.00 -12.87
C GLU A 172 -5.50 0.99 -11.81
N VAL A 173 -4.94 2.20 -11.73
CA VAL A 173 -5.33 3.20 -10.71
C VAL A 173 -6.73 3.75 -10.95
N ARG A 174 -7.52 3.85 -9.88
CA ARG A 174 -8.85 4.44 -9.90
C ARG A 174 -9.00 5.50 -8.82
N ILE A 175 -9.70 6.59 -9.14
CA ILE A 175 -10.14 7.61 -8.18
C ILE A 175 -11.65 7.49 -7.98
N ASP A 176 -12.04 7.34 -6.73
CA ASP A 176 -13.42 7.30 -6.27
C ASP A 176 -13.81 8.64 -5.62
N GLU A 177 -14.75 9.34 -6.26
CA GLU A 177 -15.29 10.64 -5.83
C GLU A 177 -16.61 10.52 -5.03
N GLY A 178 -16.84 9.38 -4.37
CA GLY A 178 -17.89 9.21 -3.37
C GLY A 178 -18.88 8.07 -3.64
N GLY A 179 -19.71 7.78 -2.64
CA GLY A 179 -20.67 6.66 -2.65
C GLY A 179 -20.89 6.08 -1.26
N VAL A 180 -20.93 4.75 -1.14
CA VAL A 180 -21.03 4.02 0.15
C VAL A 180 -19.86 4.36 1.09
N LEU A 181 -18.73 4.81 0.53
CA LEU A 181 -17.53 5.22 1.27
C LEU A 181 -17.61 6.61 1.88
N GLY A 182 -18.68 7.38 1.66
CA GLY A 182 -18.94 8.62 2.42
C GLY A 182 -18.96 8.42 3.94
N LEU A 183 -19.27 7.19 4.40
CA LEU A 183 -19.13 6.80 5.81
C LEU A 183 -17.67 6.64 6.23
N VAL A 184 -16.82 6.06 5.38
CA VAL A 184 -15.38 5.91 5.61
C VAL A 184 -14.69 7.27 5.59
N PHE A 185 -15.05 8.17 4.68
CA PHE A 185 -14.61 9.57 4.73
C PHE A 185 -15.00 10.27 6.03
N LYS A 186 -16.24 10.10 6.51
CA LYS A 186 -16.67 10.67 7.79
C LYS A 186 -15.86 10.14 8.98
N LEU A 187 -15.43 8.88 8.91
CA LEU A 187 -14.55 8.28 9.92
C LEU A 187 -13.09 8.74 9.76
N ASN A 188 -12.65 9.07 8.54
CA ASN A 188 -11.34 9.65 8.23
C ASN A 188 -11.32 11.19 8.23
N GLN A 189 -12.25 11.84 8.94
CA GLN A 189 -12.37 13.30 9.05
C GLN A 189 -12.50 14.05 7.70
N GLY A 190 -12.95 13.38 6.65
CA GLY A 190 -13.14 13.94 5.32
C GLY A 190 -11.86 14.04 4.47
N ARG A 191 -10.75 13.47 4.93
CA ARG A 191 -9.47 13.51 4.19
C ARG A 191 -9.41 12.43 3.12
N ALA A 192 -8.74 12.75 2.02
CA ALA A 192 -8.36 11.77 1.01
C ALA A 192 -7.56 10.62 1.65
N PHE A 193 -7.71 9.42 1.09
CA PHE A 193 -6.90 8.27 1.49
C PHE A 193 -6.82 7.24 0.37
N THR A 194 -5.67 6.58 0.31
CA THR A 194 -5.37 5.55 -0.68
C THR A 194 -5.49 4.16 -0.09
N THR A 195 -6.21 3.29 -0.78
CA THR A 195 -6.33 1.86 -0.51
C THR A 195 -5.91 1.10 -1.76
N PHE A 196 -4.68 0.60 -1.78
CA PHE A 196 -4.10 -0.15 -2.91
C PHE A 196 -4.00 0.73 -4.17
N HIS A 197 -4.59 0.34 -5.32
CA HIS A 197 -4.73 1.15 -6.53
C HIS A 197 -5.97 2.05 -6.53
N SER A 198 -6.71 2.11 -5.42
CA SER A 198 -7.94 2.89 -5.30
C SER A 198 -7.72 4.10 -4.39
N ILE A 199 -7.88 5.29 -4.95
CA ILE A 199 -7.81 6.54 -4.20
C ILE A 199 -9.21 7.03 -3.91
N ASN A 200 -9.50 7.28 -2.64
CA ASN A 200 -10.76 7.84 -2.20
C ASN A 200 -10.50 9.31 -1.88
N MET A 201 -11.09 10.22 -2.65
CA MET A 201 -10.99 11.66 -2.36
C MET A 201 -12.27 12.42 -2.73
N THR A 202 -12.47 13.62 -2.17
CA THR A 202 -13.58 14.48 -2.60
C THR A 202 -13.27 15.12 -3.96
N ALA A 203 -14.29 15.58 -4.68
CA ALA A 203 -14.08 16.34 -5.92
C ALA A 203 -13.22 17.60 -5.72
N THR A 204 -13.30 18.22 -4.53
CA THR A 204 -12.47 19.37 -4.15
C THR A 204 -11.00 18.96 -4.02
N ASP A 205 -10.73 17.84 -3.34
CA ASP A 205 -9.36 17.33 -3.19
C ASP A 205 -8.78 16.89 -4.53
N ARG A 206 -9.59 16.26 -5.39
CA ARG A 206 -9.18 15.83 -6.74
C ARG A 206 -8.79 17.00 -7.63
N ALA A 207 -9.42 18.17 -7.45
CA ALA A 207 -9.08 19.36 -8.20
C ALA A 207 -7.69 19.92 -7.82
N ASP A 208 -7.16 19.57 -6.65
CA ASP A 208 -5.79 19.89 -6.25
C ASP A 208 -4.83 18.75 -6.66
N LEU A 209 -4.14 18.94 -7.77
CA LEU A 209 -3.20 17.95 -8.30
C LEU A 209 -2.07 17.61 -7.32
N SER A 210 -1.72 18.49 -6.37
CA SER A 210 -0.71 18.19 -5.36
C SER A 210 -1.19 17.10 -4.40
N ILE A 211 -2.48 17.13 -4.02
CA ILE A 211 -3.11 16.08 -3.22
C ILE A 211 -3.18 14.77 -4.02
N VAL A 212 -3.49 14.86 -5.32
CA VAL A 212 -3.46 13.67 -6.19
C VAL A 212 -2.07 13.04 -6.25
N VAL A 213 -0.99 13.84 -6.31
CA VAL A 213 0.40 13.34 -6.25
C VAL A 213 0.71 12.69 -4.91
N HIS A 214 0.25 13.27 -3.80
CA HIS A 214 0.38 12.67 -2.45
C HIS A 214 -0.21 11.26 -2.42
N GLU A 215 -1.47 11.14 -2.84
CA GLU A 215 -2.18 9.87 -2.83
C GLU A 215 -1.58 8.85 -3.81
N LEU A 216 -1.12 9.28 -4.98
CA LEU A 216 -0.42 8.39 -5.92
C LEU A 216 0.94 7.92 -5.40
N THR A 217 1.57 8.67 -4.49
CA THR A 217 2.76 8.20 -3.79
C THR A 217 2.42 7.03 -2.87
N HIS A 218 1.24 7.01 -2.25
CA HIS A 218 0.78 5.85 -1.49
C HIS A 218 0.47 4.63 -2.37
N VAL A 219 -0.01 4.84 -3.61
CA VAL A 219 -0.11 3.74 -4.59
C VAL A 219 1.27 3.18 -4.92
N ASP A 220 2.29 4.02 -5.07
CA ASP A 220 3.67 3.60 -5.35
C ASP A 220 4.25 2.77 -4.19
N GLN A 221 4.02 3.23 -2.97
CA GLN A 221 4.35 2.50 -1.75
C GLN A 221 3.63 1.14 -1.72
N TYR A 222 2.36 1.06 -2.13
CA TYR A 222 1.67 -0.22 -2.23
C TYR A 222 2.32 -1.16 -3.24
N GLU A 223 2.62 -0.69 -4.45
CA GLU A 223 3.19 -1.54 -5.50
C GLU A 223 4.54 -2.16 -5.09
N HIS A 224 5.36 -1.40 -4.39
CA HIS A 224 6.66 -1.86 -3.88
C HIS A 224 6.52 -2.70 -2.60
N ALA A 225 5.81 -2.16 -1.61
CA ALA A 225 5.81 -2.67 -0.25
C ALA A 225 4.62 -3.59 0.09
N GLY A 226 3.61 -3.75 -0.78
CA GLY A 226 2.37 -4.48 -0.48
C GLY A 226 1.53 -3.84 0.62
N SER A 227 0.49 -4.52 1.11
CA SER A 227 -0.49 -3.94 2.08
C SER A 227 0.10 -3.50 3.42
N VAL A 228 1.36 -3.85 3.71
CA VAL A 228 2.10 -3.37 4.90
C VAL A 228 2.16 -1.83 4.95
N TYR A 229 2.18 -1.14 3.80
CA TYR A 229 2.24 0.32 3.75
C TYR A 229 1.10 0.97 4.52
N ILE A 230 -0.12 0.40 4.47
CA ILE A 230 -1.31 0.95 5.15
C ILE A 230 -1.08 0.96 6.67
N GLY A 231 -0.57 -0.15 7.21
CA GLY A 231 -0.26 -0.25 8.64
C GLY A 231 0.84 0.71 9.08
N GLN A 232 1.84 0.93 8.23
CA GLN A 232 2.93 1.89 8.48
C GLN A 232 2.41 3.33 8.47
N ALA A 233 1.65 3.72 7.43
CA ALA A 233 1.08 5.05 7.32
C ALA A 233 0.11 5.37 8.46
N LEU A 234 -0.80 4.45 8.79
CA LEU A 234 -1.69 4.60 9.95
C LEU A 234 -0.92 4.63 11.27
N GLY A 235 0.15 3.84 11.40
CA GLY A 235 1.03 3.85 12.55
C GLY A 235 1.66 5.23 12.78
N ASP A 236 2.21 5.83 11.72
CA ASP A 236 2.80 7.17 11.74
C ASP A 236 1.73 8.22 12.13
N GLN A 237 0.55 8.17 11.51
CA GLN A 237 -0.56 9.08 11.84
C GLN A 237 -1.04 8.94 13.30
N ILE A 238 -1.16 7.72 13.82
CA ILE A 238 -1.61 7.47 15.20
C ILE A 238 -0.55 7.92 16.21
N ALA A 239 0.73 7.66 15.92
CA ALA A 239 1.82 7.98 16.82
C ALA A 239 2.14 9.48 16.85
N GLU A 240 2.04 10.17 15.71
CA GLU A 240 2.57 11.52 15.54
C GLU A 240 1.51 12.58 15.21
N GLY A 241 0.29 12.18 14.86
CA GLY A 241 -0.81 13.09 14.51
C GLY A 241 -0.41 14.05 13.38
N ALA A 242 -0.52 15.36 13.62
CA ALA A 242 -0.14 16.37 12.63
C ALA A 242 1.38 16.36 12.29
N HIS A 243 2.24 15.85 13.18
CA HIS A 243 3.68 15.76 12.94
C HIS A 243 4.07 14.64 11.97
N ALA A 244 3.14 13.74 11.61
CA ALA A 244 3.36 12.71 10.60
C ALA A 244 3.64 13.32 9.20
N TYR A 245 3.29 14.59 8.99
CA TYR A 245 3.54 15.34 7.76
C TYR A 245 4.80 16.22 7.85
N ASP A 246 5.34 16.43 9.06
CA ASP A 246 6.43 17.36 9.28
C ASP A 246 7.78 16.69 9.04
N TYR A 247 8.45 17.12 7.98
CA TYR A 247 9.83 16.74 7.64
C TYR A 247 10.79 17.95 7.65
N GLY A 248 10.35 19.11 8.16
CA GLY A 248 11.16 20.33 8.25
C GLY A 248 11.33 21.13 6.94
N GLY A 249 10.58 20.77 5.87
CA GLY A 249 10.64 21.46 4.58
C GLY A 249 12.01 21.37 3.89
N PRO A 250 12.30 22.23 2.91
CA PRO A 250 13.58 22.23 2.18
C PRO A 250 14.81 22.31 3.10
N SER A 251 14.76 23.15 4.12
CA SER A 251 15.84 23.27 5.11
C SER A 251 16.04 21.98 5.91
N GLY A 252 14.95 21.30 6.25
CA GLY A 252 14.98 20.01 6.93
C GLY A 252 15.61 18.94 6.05
N LEU A 253 15.20 18.84 4.78
CA LEU A 253 15.78 17.93 3.79
C LEU A 253 17.28 18.17 3.61
N SER A 254 17.70 19.43 3.51
CA SER A 254 19.12 19.77 3.35
C SER A 254 19.97 19.30 4.55
N ALA A 255 19.48 19.57 5.77
CA ALA A 255 20.15 19.14 7.00
C ALA A 255 20.15 17.61 7.16
N ASP A 256 19.02 16.96 6.89
CA ASP A 256 18.86 15.52 6.93
C ASP A 256 19.78 14.83 5.91
N ARG A 257 19.94 15.40 4.71
CA ARG A 257 20.85 14.87 3.70
C ARG A 257 22.31 14.98 4.14
N ALA A 258 22.69 16.10 4.74
CA ALA A 258 24.02 16.29 5.30
C ALA A 258 24.30 15.31 6.45
N ALA A 259 23.27 14.90 7.18
CA ALA A 259 23.33 13.86 8.21
C ALA A 259 23.31 12.42 7.66
N GLY A 260 23.24 12.24 6.33
CA GLY A 260 23.25 10.93 5.68
C GLY A 260 21.89 10.24 5.61
N LYS A 261 20.79 10.97 5.86
CA LYS A 261 19.43 10.43 5.76
C LYS A 261 18.99 10.28 4.30
N HIS A 262 18.29 9.20 4.01
CA HIS A 262 17.74 8.81 2.72
C HIS A 262 16.21 8.85 2.73
N TYR A 263 15.59 8.77 1.55
CA TYR A 263 14.14 8.81 1.39
C TYR A 263 13.41 7.68 2.15
N ALA A 264 13.98 6.48 2.14
CA ALA A 264 13.49 5.31 2.89
C ALA A 264 13.52 5.49 4.43
N ASP A 265 14.25 6.49 4.94
CA ASP A 265 14.32 6.78 6.38
C ASP A 265 13.17 7.68 6.87
N TYR A 266 12.35 8.21 5.95
CA TYR A 266 11.14 8.93 6.30
C TYR A 266 9.95 7.97 6.44
N GLY A 267 9.05 8.29 7.38
CA GLY A 267 7.75 7.63 7.49
C GLY A 267 6.91 7.77 6.21
N ARG A 268 5.92 6.91 6.03
CA ARG A 268 5.17 6.78 4.76
C ARG A 268 4.42 8.06 4.39
N GLU A 269 3.87 8.75 5.38
CA GLU A 269 3.19 10.05 5.20
C GLU A 269 4.16 11.16 4.83
N ARG A 270 5.34 11.20 5.46
CA ARG A 270 6.39 12.18 5.12
C ARG A 270 6.93 11.97 3.72
N GLN A 271 7.12 10.72 3.30
CA GLN A 271 7.49 10.37 1.92
C GLN A 271 6.49 10.96 0.91
N ALA A 272 5.19 10.78 1.14
CA ALA A 272 4.14 11.33 0.29
C ALA A 272 4.08 12.87 0.35
N GLN A 273 4.27 13.47 1.53
CA GLN A 273 4.31 14.93 1.70
C GLN A 273 5.50 15.56 0.96
N ILE A 274 6.68 14.93 0.97
CA ILE A 274 7.86 15.37 0.20
C ILE A 274 7.54 15.39 -1.31
N ALA A 275 6.87 14.36 -1.82
CA ALA A 275 6.45 14.29 -3.22
C ALA A 275 5.42 15.37 -3.58
N GLN A 276 4.44 15.59 -2.70
CA GLN A 276 3.43 16.65 -2.84
C GLN A 276 4.08 18.05 -2.88
N ASP A 277 4.96 18.35 -1.93
CA ASP A 277 5.58 19.67 -1.82
C ASP A 277 6.54 19.93 -2.99
N TYR A 278 7.29 18.91 -3.44
CA TYR A 278 8.10 19.00 -4.64
C TYR A 278 7.28 19.37 -5.88
N TYR A 279 6.11 18.72 -6.07
CA TYR A 279 5.20 19.07 -7.17
C TYR A 279 4.71 20.52 -7.09
N ARG A 280 4.35 20.97 -5.87
CA ARG A 280 3.90 22.35 -5.63
C ARG A 280 5.00 23.34 -6.01
N ASP A 281 6.25 23.07 -5.63
CA ASP A 281 7.37 23.96 -5.89
C ASP A 281 7.76 23.99 -7.38
N ILE A 282 7.74 22.85 -8.08
CA ILE A 282 7.88 22.81 -9.55
C ILE A 282 6.81 23.69 -10.20
N THR A 283 5.55 23.52 -9.81
CA THR A 283 4.41 24.22 -10.42
C THR A 283 4.45 25.73 -10.14
N ALA A 284 4.96 26.11 -8.97
CA ALA A 284 5.17 27.51 -8.58
C ALA A 284 6.43 28.15 -9.21
N GLY A 285 7.32 27.36 -9.82
CA GLY A 285 8.62 27.84 -10.31
C GLY A 285 9.62 28.16 -9.19
N THR A 286 9.43 27.56 -8.02
CA THR A 286 10.31 27.70 -6.84
C THR A 286 11.48 26.70 -6.95
N PRO A 287 12.69 27.00 -6.42
CA PRO A 287 13.80 26.07 -6.43
C PRO A 287 13.50 24.73 -5.73
N THR A 288 13.88 23.62 -6.35
CA THR A 288 13.61 22.27 -5.83
C THR A 288 14.87 21.49 -5.44
N THR A 289 16.03 22.15 -5.40
CA THR A 289 17.35 21.50 -5.27
C THR A 289 17.49 20.64 -4.02
N ASP A 290 16.82 21.00 -2.92
CA ASP A 290 16.85 20.23 -1.67
C ASP A 290 16.01 18.93 -1.75
N TYR A 291 15.04 18.87 -2.65
CA TYR A 291 14.19 17.69 -2.90
C TYR A 291 14.83 16.69 -3.86
N ASP A 292 15.57 17.19 -4.86
CA ASP A 292 16.11 16.39 -5.96
C ASP A 292 16.79 15.07 -5.56
N PRO A 293 17.65 14.98 -4.52
CA PRO A 293 18.22 13.69 -4.13
C PRO A 293 17.16 12.70 -3.65
N TYR A 294 16.15 13.16 -2.91
CA TYR A 294 15.07 12.32 -2.39
C TYR A 294 14.11 11.87 -3.49
N ILE A 295 13.78 12.76 -4.44
CA ILE A 295 12.97 12.41 -5.60
C ILE A 295 13.70 11.43 -6.52
N ALA A 296 15.04 11.52 -6.61
CA ALA A 296 15.83 10.55 -7.35
C ALA A 296 15.81 9.15 -6.70
N GLU A 297 15.78 9.07 -5.37
CA GLU A 297 15.65 7.82 -4.61
C GLU A 297 14.23 7.25 -4.74
N LEU A 298 13.19 8.07 -4.60
CA LEU A 298 11.78 7.73 -4.87
C LEU A 298 11.61 7.11 -6.26
N ARG A 299 12.13 7.75 -7.31
CA ARG A 299 12.02 7.25 -8.70
C ARG A 299 12.73 5.91 -8.95
N LYS A 300 13.63 5.49 -8.06
CA LYS A 300 14.29 4.18 -8.10
C LYS A 300 13.55 3.12 -7.29
N GLY A 301 12.48 3.49 -6.59
CA GLY A 301 11.74 2.61 -5.69
C GLY A 301 12.46 2.37 -4.35
N GLU A 302 13.33 3.30 -3.93
CA GLU A 302 14.06 3.21 -2.64
C GLU A 302 13.15 3.68 -1.49
N LEU A 303 12.12 2.87 -1.20
CA LEU A 303 10.99 3.15 -0.30
C LEU A 303 11.06 2.46 1.07
#